data_AF-A0A6I4YYB5-F1
#
_entry.id   AF-A0A6I4YYB5-F1
#
_cell.length_a   1.000
_cell.length_b   1.000
_cell.length_c   1.000
_cell.angle_alpha   90.00
_cell.angle_beta   90.00
_cell.angle_gamma   90.00
#
_symmetry.space_group_name_H-M   'P 1'
#
loop_
_entity.id
_entity.type
_entity.pdbx_description
1 polymer ?
#
loop_
_entity_poly.entity_id
_entity_poly.type
_entity_poly.pdbx_seq_one_letter_code
_entity_poly.pdbx_strand_id
1 'polypeptide(L)'
;MPTKELPLHQHTVVDLFIIIYVYVDDYLKAAARSGLFTLPNEPHQKGSYAELMTIALVGDLLAQPSVQQWYAQVRATYGFLFPVLPDRTRYLRIQQNLERIYADLALRLPHFDDDTVYVI
;
A
#
# COMPACT_ATOMS: atom_id res chain seq x y z
N MET A 1 32.53 -5.87 25.59
CA MET A 1 31.79 -6.32 24.41
C MET A 1 31.17 -5.08 23.79
N PRO A 2 31.67 -4.54 22.67
CA PRO A 2 31.04 -3.38 22.07
C PRO A 2 29.67 -3.84 21.55
N THR A 3 28.63 -3.16 22.01
CA THR A 3 27.27 -3.29 21.51
C THR A 3 27.35 -3.16 20.01
N LYS A 4 27.00 -4.24 19.30
CA LYS A 4 26.84 -4.22 17.84
C LYS A 4 25.65 -3.32 17.58
N GLU A 5 25.89 -2.01 17.49
CA GLU A 5 24.88 -1.07 17.03
C GLU A 5 24.54 -1.53 15.62
N LEU A 6 23.39 -2.17 15.49
CA LEU A 6 22.75 -2.37 14.20
C LEU A 6 22.68 -0.97 13.60
N PRO A 7 23.25 -0.73 12.40
CA PRO A 7 23.14 0.58 11.79
C PRO A 7 21.65 0.89 11.72
N LEU A 8 21.22 1.94 12.43
CA LEU A 8 19.89 2.50 12.33
C LEU A 8 19.70 2.80 10.84
N HIS A 9 19.06 1.88 10.13
CA HIS A 9 18.88 1.96 8.69
C HIS A 9 18.10 3.25 8.46
N GLN A 10 18.66 4.21 7.73
CA GLN A 10 17.90 5.36 7.27
C GLN A 10 16.73 4.78 6.45
N HIS A 11 15.52 4.84 6.98
CA HIS A 11 14.34 4.33 6.30
C HIS A 11 14.12 5.15 5.04
N THR A 12 14.27 4.50 3.88
CA THR A 12 14.04 5.11 2.58
C THR A 12 12.56 4.98 2.20
N VAL A 13 12.14 5.79 1.23
CA VAL A 13 10.80 5.64 0.63
C VAL A 13 10.65 4.25 -0.02
N VAL A 14 11.75 3.65 -0.49
CA VAL A 14 11.77 2.28 -1.02
C VAL A 14 11.42 1.26 0.07
N ASP A 15 12.00 1.40 1.26
CA ASP A 15 11.68 0.52 2.39
C ASP A 15 10.20 0.64 2.76
N LEU A 16 9.66 1.87 2.76
CA LEU A 16 8.24 2.11 3.00
C LEU A 16 7.37 1.42 1.94
N PHE A 17 7.71 1.52 0.65
CA PHE A 17 7.00 0.78 -0.41
C PHE A 17 6.99 -0.72 -0.16
N ILE A 18 8.14 -1.29 0.22
CA ILE A 18 8.27 -2.74 0.45
C ILE A 18 7.41 -3.16 1.64
N ILE A 19 7.48 -2.44 2.77
CA ILE A 19 6.72 -2.75 3.98
C ILE A 19 5.21 -2.69 3.69
N ILE A 20 4.74 -1.62 3.06
CA ILE A 20 3.33 -1.46 2.73
C ILE A 20 2.89 -2.51 1.70
N TYR A 21 3.73 -2.83 0.72
CA TYR A 21 3.42 -3.86 -0.27
C TYR A 21 3.19 -5.22 0.39
N VAL A 22 4.11 -5.66 1.26
CA VAL A 22 3.99 -6.94 1.97
C VAL A 22 2.70 -6.96 2.80
N TYR A 23 2.42 -5.89 3.54
CA TYR A 23 1.21 -5.78 4.34
C TYR A 23 -0.09 -5.88 3.51
N VAL A 24 -0.16 -5.13 2.41
CA VAL A 24 -1.32 -5.13 1.52
C VAL A 24 -1.48 -6.46 0.82
N ASP A 25 -0.40 -7.04 0.29
CA ASP A 25 -0.43 -8.32 -0.43
C ASP A 25 -0.92 -9.46 0.48
N ASP A 26 -0.41 -9.54 1.70
CA ASP A 26 -0.85 -10.53 2.69
C ASP A 26 -2.32 -10.35 3.06
N TYR A 27 -2.75 -9.10 3.26
CA TYR A 27 -4.16 -8.78 3.51
C TYR A 27 -5.07 -9.21 2.36
N LEU A 28 -4.73 -8.85 1.11
CA LEU A 28 -5.52 -9.18 -0.07
C LEU A 28 -5.62 -10.70 -0.26
N LYS A 29 -4.51 -11.42 -0.05
CA LYS A 29 -4.48 -12.89 -0.12
C LYS A 29 -5.28 -13.55 1.01
N ALA A 30 -5.23 -13.00 2.23
CA ALA A 30 -6.01 -13.53 3.34
C ALA A 30 -7.52 -13.31 3.11
N ALA A 31 -7.92 -12.12 2.68
CA ALA A 31 -9.31 -11.78 2.43
C ALA A 31 -9.90 -12.51 1.21
N ALA A 32 -9.12 -12.74 0.16
CA ALA A 32 -9.54 -13.57 -0.97
C ALA A 32 -9.73 -15.04 -0.54
N ARG A 33 -8.85 -15.58 0.31
CA ARG A 33 -8.96 -16.96 0.82
C ARG A 33 -10.15 -17.16 1.76
N SER A 34 -10.52 -16.15 2.53
CA SER A 34 -11.69 -16.20 3.43
C SER A 34 -13.02 -15.94 2.70
N GLY A 35 -12.99 -15.58 1.42
CA GLY A 35 -14.18 -15.21 0.65
C GLY A 35 -14.77 -13.85 1.05
N LEU A 36 -14.01 -13.02 1.77
CA LEU A 36 -14.47 -11.71 2.24
C LEU A 36 -14.75 -10.75 1.07
N PHE A 37 -13.90 -10.77 0.04
CA PHE A 37 -14.16 -10.10 -1.22
C PHE A 37 -13.55 -10.88 -2.37
N THR A 38 -14.07 -10.63 -3.56
CA THR A 38 -13.47 -11.09 -4.82
C THR A 38 -12.85 -9.89 -5.51
N LEU A 39 -11.55 -9.96 -5.79
CA LEU A 39 -10.87 -8.96 -6.59
C LEU A 39 -11.44 -8.98 -8.02
N PRO A 40 -11.69 -7.82 -8.65
CA PRO A 40 -12.19 -7.81 -10.01
C PRO A 40 -11.21 -8.55 -10.94
N ASN A 41 -11.74 -9.35 -11.86
CA ASN A 41 -10.91 -10.08 -12.81
C ASN A 41 -10.91 -9.34 -14.14
N GLU A 42 -9.90 -8.50 -14.35
CA GLU A 42 -9.76 -7.69 -15.57
C GLU A 42 -8.72 -8.32 -16.52
N PRO A 43 -9.12 -8.76 -17.72
CA PRO A 43 -8.17 -9.27 -18.69
C PRO A 43 -7.18 -8.16 -19.08
N HIS A 44 -5.88 -8.47 -19.07
CA HIS A 44 -4.79 -7.50 -19.32
C HIS A 44 -4.66 -6.40 -18.26
N GLN A 45 -4.94 -6.72 -17.00
CA GLN A 45 -4.59 -5.84 -15.89
C GLN A 45 -3.08 -5.58 -15.85
N LYS A 46 -2.72 -4.30 -15.79
CA LYS A 46 -1.35 -3.83 -15.54
C LYS A 46 -1.23 -3.50 -14.07
N GLY A 47 -0.26 -4.12 -13.39
CA GLY A 47 -0.05 -3.98 -11.95
C GLY A 47 -1.08 -4.80 -11.17
N SER A 48 -0.60 -5.55 -10.21
CA SER A 48 -1.43 -6.23 -9.21
C SER A 48 -2.19 -5.21 -8.36
N TYR A 49 -3.35 -5.60 -7.84
CA TYR A 49 -4.08 -4.75 -6.89
C TYR A 49 -3.24 -4.39 -5.67
N ALA A 50 -2.35 -5.29 -5.23
CA ALA A 50 -1.39 -5.01 -4.16
C ALA A 50 -0.47 -3.85 -4.51
N GLU A 51 0.17 -3.87 -5.69
CA GLU A 51 1.03 -2.76 -6.15
C GLU A 51 0.25 -1.45 -6.24
N LEU A 52 -0.93 -1.47 -6.86
CA LEU A 52 -1.73 -0.26 -7.07
C LEU A 52 -2.22 0.34 -5.74
N MET A 53 -2.62 -0.51 -4.78
CA MET A 53 -3.00 -0.06 -3.45
C MET A 53 -1.80 0.46 -2.66
N THR A 54 -0.65 -0.20 -2.77
CA THR A 54 0.60 0.24 -2.13
C THR A 54 0.95 1.66 -2.55
N ILE A 55 0.86 1.96 -3.85
CA ILE A 55 1.15 3.31 -4.36
C ILE A 55 0.22 4.35 -3.75
N ALA A 56 -1.08 4.07 -3.66
CA ALA A 56 -2.04 4.99 -3.04
C ALA A 56 -1.74 5.19 -1.56
N LEU A 57 -1.59 4.11 -0.80
CA LEU A 57 -1.36 4.16 0.65
C LEU A 57 -0.05 4.86 1.01
N VAL A 58 1.04 4.62 0.28
CA VAL A 58 2.31 5.33 0.51
C VAL A 58 2.15 6.82 0.19
N GLY A 59 1.38 7.18 -0.83
CA GLY A 59 1.06 8.58 -1.13
C GLY A 59 0.32 9.25 0.02
N ASP A 60 -0.67 8.56 0.59
CA ASP A 60 -1.46 9.05 1.73
C ASP A 60 -0.59 9.17 2.99
N LEU A 61 0.25 8.17 3.29
CA LEU A 61 1.18 8.19 4.43
C LEU A 61 2.21 9.31 4.33
N LEU A 62 2.62 9.66 3.11
CA LEU A 62 3.53 10.78 2.85
C LEU A 62 2.78 12.12 2.66
N ALA A 63 1.48 12.16 2.97
CA ALA A 63 0.60 13.33 2.86
C ALA A 63 0.72 14.04 1.50
N GLN A 64 0.80 13.27 0.42
CA GLN A 64 0.98 13.82 -0.93
C GLN A 64 -0.28 14.60 -1.35
N PRO A 65 -0.15 15.88 -1.75
CA PRO A 65 -1.31 16.74 -1.98
C PRO A 65 -2.08 16.39 -3.27
N SER A 66 -1.48 15.60 -4.16
CA SER A 66 -2.09 15.22 -5.43
C SER A 66 -1.76 13.78 -5.80
N VAL A 67 -2.78 12.93 -5.80
CA VAL A 67 -2.70 11.54 -6.27
C VAL A 67 -2.13 11.47 -7.69
N GLN A 68 -2.46 12.43 -8.55
CA GLN A 68 -2.00 12.44 -9.94
C GLN A 68 -0.51 12.73 -10.05
N GLN A 69 -0.02 13.73 -9.32
CA GLN A 69 1.41 14.09 -9.33
C GLN A 69 2.23 13.00 -8.66
N TRP A 70 1.73 12.46 -7.55
CA TRP A 70 2.34 11.34 -6.86
C TRP A 70 2.49 10.11 -7.77
N TYR A 71 1.41 9.72 -8.45
CA TYR A 71 1.46 8.59 -9.39
C TYR A 71 2.47 8.81 -10.53
N ALA A 72 2.54 10.03 -11.06
CA ALA A 72 3.52 10.37 -12.09
C ALA A 72 4.97 10.29 -11.55
N GLN A 73 5.19 10.78 -10.34
CA GLN A 73 6.49 10.69 -9.66
C GLN A 73 6.89 9.24 -9.39
N VAL A 74 5.97 8.40 -8.92
CA VAL A 74 6.21 6.97 -8.71
C VAL A 74 6.67 6.29 -9.98
N ARG A 75 5.98 6.57 -11.09
CA ARG A 75 6.35 6.00 -12.40
C ARG A 75 7.73 6.47 -12.88
N ALA A 76 8.13 7.69 -12.57
CA ALA A 76 9.41 8.24 -12.99
C ALA A 76 10.59 7.77 -12.10
N THR A 77 10.41 7.77 -10.78
CA THR A 77 11.49 7.57 -9.81
C THR A 77 11.54 6.15 -9.28
N TYR A 78 10.38 5.50 -9.11
CA TYR A 78 10.24 4.18 -8.51
C TYR A 78 9.71 3.12 -9.48
N GLY A 79 9.78 3.39 -10.80
CA GLY A 79 9.31 2.46 -11.83
C GLY A 79 10.02 1.10 -11.82
N PHE A 80 11.21 1.01 -11.22
CA PHE A 80 11.91 -0.26 -11.03
C PHE A 80 11.22 -1.19 -10.01
N LEU A 81 10.45 -0.64 -9.06
CA LEU A 81 9.62 -1.42 -8.13
C LEU A 81 8.30 -1.84 -8.77
N PHE A 82 7.80 -1.05 -9.72
CA PHE A 82 6.49 -1.21 -10.34
C PHE A 82 6.62 -1.22 -11.88
N PRO A 83 7.18 -2.28 -12.49
CA PRO A 83 7.58 -2.28 -13.90
C PRO A 83 6.39 -2.22 -14.86
N VAL A 84 5.20 -2.68 -14.45
CA VAL A 84 4.01 -2.77 -15.31
C VAL A 84 2.86 -1.97 -14.71
N LEU A 85 2.92 -0.65 -14.84
CA LEU A 85 1.85 0.24 -14.36
C LEU A 85 0.81 0.58 -15.43
N PRO A 86 -0.48 0.73 -15.05
CA PRO A 86 -1.53 1.19 -15.96
C PRO A 86 -1.37 2.69 -16.29
N ASP A 87 -2.14 3.18 -17.27
CA ASP A 87 -2.27 4.63 -17.45
C ASP A 87 -2.97 5.28 -16.24
N ARG A 88 -2.82 6.60 -16.12
CA ARG A 88 -3.36 7.37 -14.99
C ARG A 88 -4.87 7.23 -14.84
N THR A 89 -5.62 7.26 -15.95
CA THR A 89 -7.08 7.19 -15.91
C THR A 89 -7.53 5.82 -15.40
N ARG A 90 -6.90 4.75 -15.89
CA ARG A 90 -7.16 3.39 -15.43
C ARG A 90 -6.74 3.21 -13.97
N TYR A 91 -5.60 3.75 -13.54
CA TYR A 91 -5.18 3.76 -12.14
C TYR A 91 -6.25 4.37 -11.24
N LEU A 92 -6.69 5.60 -11.52
CA LEU A 92 -7.68 6.31 -10.70
C LEU A 92 -9.02 5.56 -10.64
N ARG A 93 -9.46 5.00 -11.76
CA ARG A 93 -10.68 4.17 -11.81
C ARG A 93 -10.54 2.91 -10.95
N ILE A 94 -9.36 2.27 -10.95
CA ILE A 94 -9.10 1.12 -10.06
C ILE A 94 -9.18 1.57 -8.60
N GLN A 95 -8.58 2.69 -8.22
CA GLN A 95 -8.64 3.18 -6.84
C GLN A 95 -10.08 3.40 -6.34
N GLN A 96 -10.93 4.02 -7.17
CA GLN A 96 -12.36 4.18 -6.86
C GLN A 96 -13.07 2.83 -6.67
N ASN A 97 -12.75 1.84 -7.50
CA ASN A 97 -13.35 0.51 -7.37
C ASN A 97 -12.86 -0.26 -6.11
N LEU A 98 -11.74 0.16 -5.52
CA LEU A 98 -11.17 -0.45 -4.32
C LEU A 98 -11.62 0.22 -3.02
N GLU A 99 -12.47 1.26 -3.06
CA GLU A 99 -12.94 2.00 -1.87
C GLU A 99 -13.47 1.09 -0.75
N ARG A 100 -14.25 0.05 -1.10
CA ARG A 100 -14.76 -0.92 -0.11
C ARG A 100 -13.65 -1.73 0.55
N ILE A 101 -12.62 -2.07 -0.22
CA ILE A 101 -11.46 -2.83 0.29
C ILE A 101 -10.61 -1.93 1.19
N TYR A 102 -10.48 -0.64 0.87
CA TYR A 102 -9.84 0.34 1.75
C TYR A 102 -10.58 0.52 3.07
N ALA A 103 -11.90 0.62 3.04
CA ALA A 103 -12.71 0.76 4.25
C ALA A 103 -12.54 -0.46 5.19
N ASP A 104 -12.55 -1.67 4.62
CA ASP A 104 -12.32 -2.90 5.38
C ASP A 104 -10.88 -3.02 5.91
N LEU A 105 -9.89 -2.57 5.12
CA LEU A 105 -8.50 -2.50 5.56
C LEU A 105 -8.35 -1.54 6.75
N ALA A 106 -8.96 -0.36 6.67
CA ALA A 106 -8.92 0.65 7.73
C ALA A 106 -9.52 0.15 9.04
N LEU A 107 -10.59 -0.65 8.99
CA LEU A 107 -11.19 -1.28 10.17
C LEU A 107 -10.27 -2.34 10.82
N ARG A 108 -9.32 -2.90 10.07
CA ARG A 108 -8.36 -3.89 10.56
C ARG A 108 -7.05 -3.28 11.03
N LEU A 109 -6.78 -2.02 10.71
CA LEU A 109 -5.65 -1.33 11.32
C LEU A 109 -5.93 -1.21 12.82
N PRO A 110 -4.95 -1.53 13.68
CA PRO A 110 -5.05 -1.18 15.08
C PRO A 110 -5.29 0.33 15.16
N HIS A 111 -6.38 0.73 15.81
CA HIS A 111 -6.64 2.15 16.06
C HIS A 111 -5.56 2.60 17.06
N PHE A 112 -4.61 3.40 16.59
CA PHE A 112 -3.57 3.97 17.46
C PHE A 112 -4.14 5.00 18.45
N ASP A 113 -5.42 5.38 18.30
CA ASP A 113 -6.14 6.30 19.17
C ASP A 113 -6.76 5.63 20.40
N ASP A 114 -6.61 4.31 20.57
CA ASP A 114 -6.97 3.69 21.83
C ASP A 114 -5.82 3.92 22.83
N ASP A 115 -5.93 5.00 23.60
CA ASP A 115 -5.31 5.20 24.91
C ASP A 115 -5.76 4.08 25.88
N THR A 116 -5.66 2.82 25.47
CA THR A 116 -5.74 1.68 26.36
C THR A 116 -4.42 1.63 27.10
N VAL A 117 -4.41 2.41 28.18
CA VAL A 117 -3.63 2.15 29.38
C VAL A 117 -3.78 0.65 29.67
N TYR A 118 -2.81 -0.15 29.24
CA TYR A 118 -2.60 -1.47 29.79
C TYR A 118 -2.19 -1.24 31.25
N VAL A 119 -3.18 -1.21 32.14
CA VAL A 119 -2.97 -1.40 33.57
C VAL A 119 -2.51 -2.85 33.71
N ILE A 120 -1.21 -3.03 33.93
CA ILE A 120 -0.63 -4.25 34.50
C ILE A 120 -0.35 -3.94 35.97
#